data_AF-A0A1H0CJA3-F1
#
_entry.id   AF-A0A1H0CJA3-F1
#
_cell.length_a   1.000
_cell.length_b   1.000
_cell.length_c   1.000
_cell.angle_alpha   90.00
_cell.angle_beta   90.00
_cell.angle_gamma   90.00
#
_symmetry.space_group_name_H-M   'P 1'
#
loop_
_entity.id
_entity.type
_entity.pdbx_description
1 polymer ?
#
loop_
_entity_poly.entity_id
_entity_poly.type
_entity_poly.pdbx_seq_one_letter_code
_entity_poly.pdbx_strand_id
1 'polypeptide(L)' 'MDDGDTFRVPPVPLASGRRLPDPDGRAVAAVELVVTTEDGATTRIPLRAEHGAWWPPHPQG' A
#
# COMPACT_ATOMS: atom_id res chain seq x y z
N MET A 1 -18.63 -8.36 -20.31
CA MET A 1 -19.35 -7.69 -19.21
C MET A 1 -18.28 -6.95 -18.46
N ASP A 2 -18.45 -5.63 -18.33
CA ASP A 2 -17.58 -4.68 -17.60
C ASP A 2 -16.49 -5.34 -16.74
N ASP A 3 -15.27 -5.41 -17.27
CA ASP A 3 -14.06 -5.57 -16.46
C ASP A 3 -13.93 -4.26 -15.68
N GLY A 4 -14.78 -4.08 -14.65
CA GLY A 4 -14.84 -2.88 -13.84
C GLY A 4 -13.43 -2.50 -13.45
N ASP A 5 -13.03 -1.29 -13.87
CA ASP A 5 -11.65 -0.80 -13.87
C ASP A 5 -10.97 -1.16 -12.55
N THR A 6 -10.19 -2.25 -12.57
CA THR A 6 -9.55 -2.74 -11.35
C THR A 6 -8.61 -1.64 -10.93
N PHE A 7 -8.81 -1.07 -9.74
CA PHE A 7 -7.96 -0.01 -9.22
C PHE A 7 -6.50 -0.48 -9.16
N ARG A 8 -5.74 -0.18 -10.22
CA ARG A 8 -4.32 -0.50 -10.33
C ARG A 8 -3.57 0.69 -9.80
N VAL A 9 -3.18 0.57 -8.54
CA VAL A 9 -2.21 1.47 -7.96
C VAL A 9 -0.92 1.28 -8.78
N PRO A 10 -0.32 2.34 -9.38
CA PRO A 10 1.05 2.22 -9.84
C PRO A 10 1.91 1.73 -8.66
N PRO A 11 3.08 1.15 -8.88
CA PRO A 11 4.05 1.01 -7.80
C PRO A 11 4.19 2.37 -7.13
N VAL A 12 3.60 2.55 -5.95
CA VAL A 12 3.82 3.75 -5.17
C VAL A 12 5.04 3.38 -4.34
N PRO A 13 6.24 3.89 -4.67
CA PRO A 13 7.38 3.74 -3.78
C PRO A 13 7.10 4.59 -2.55
N LEU A 14 6.23 4.10 -1.64
CA LEU A 14 5.71 4.90 -0.53
C LEU A 14 6.81 5.31 0.44
N ALA A 15 7.91 4.59 0.47
CA ALA A 15 9.21 5.04 0.93
C ALA A 15 10.17 3.89 0.72
N SER A 16 11.39 4.18 0.27
CA SER A 16 12.55 3.29 0.47
C SER A 16 12.99 3.20 1.94
N GLY A 17 12.14 3.66 2.87
CA GLY A 17 12.43 3.81 4.28
C GLY A 17 11.94 2.62 5.10
N ARG A 18 12.85 2.01 5.86
CA ARG A 18 12.54 0.99 6.86
C ARG A 18 12.25 1.57 8.25
N ARG A 19 12.29 2.89 8.39
CA ARG A 19 12.14 3.63 9.65
C ARG A 19 11.29 4.88 9.46
N LEU A 20 10.53 5.25 10.48
CA LEU A 20 9.80 6.51 10.53
C LEU A 20 10.76 7.67 10.81
N PRO A 21 10.48 8.88 10.28
CA PRO A 21 11.23 10.09 10.61
C PRO A 21 10.78 10.66 11.97
N ASP A 22 10.74 9.82 13.01
CA ASP A 22 10.48 10.21 14.39
C ASP A 22 11.78 10.18 15.22
N PRO A 23 11.81 10.81 16.42
CA PRO A 23 13.03 10.89 17.24
C PRO A 23 13.64 9.52 17.59
N ASP A 24 12.80 8.49 17.68
CA ASP A 24 13.19 7.13 18.04
C ASP A 24 13.61 6.29 16.81
N GLY A 25 13.41 6.82 15.60
CA GLY A 25 13.66 6.14 14.33
C GLY A 25 12.99 4.77 14.24
N ARG A 26 11.74 4.64 14.72
CA ARG A 26 11.08 3.33 14.88
C ARG A 26 11.02 2.55 13.57
N ALA A 27 11.28 1.25 13.65
CA ALA A 27 11.23 0.36 12.49
C ALA A 27 9.78 0.20 12.00
N VAL A 28 9.59 0.30 10.69
CA VAL A 28 8.29 0.07 10.06
C VAL A 28 8.02 -1.43 10.01
N ALA A 29 7.00 -1.88 10.73
CA ALA A 29 6.60 -3.29 10.77
C ALA A 29 5.59 -3.66 9.68
N ALA A 30 4.72 -2.72 9.28
CA ALA A 30 3.70 -2.91 8.25
C ALA A 30 3.33 -1.56 7.61
N VAL A 31 2.86 -1.60 6.36
CA VAL A 31 2.29 -0.46 5.64
C VAL A 31 0.99 -0.91 4.98
N GLU A 32 -0.05 -0.08 5.05
CA GLU A 32 -1.33 -0.32 4.38
C GLU A 32 -1.70 0.90 3.52
N LEU A 33 -2.26 0.66 2.34
CA LEU A 33 -2.94 1.68 1.56
C LEU A 33 -4.42 1.67 1.93
N VAL A 34 -4.97 2.83 2.28
CA VAL A 34 -6.40 3.02 2.52
C VAL A 34 -6.99 3.79 1.36
N VAL A 35 -7.94 3.19 0.66
CA VAL A 35 -8.72 3.82 -0.41
C VAL A 35 -10.07 4.18 0.16
N THR A 36 -10.48 5.44 0.05
CA THR A 36 -11.82 5.90 0.39
C THR A 36 -12.53 6.33 -0.88
N THR A 37 -13.71 5.79 -1.13
CA THR A 37 -14.55 6.12 -2.29
C THR A 37 -15.48 7.28 -1.99
N GLU A 38 -16.10 7.85 -3.02
CA GLU A 38 -16.97 9.02 -2.90
C GLU A 38 -18.19 8.79 -2.01
N ASP A 39 -18.67 7.55 -1.93
CA ASP A 39 -19.74 7.10 -1.03
C ASP A 39 -19.27 6.89 0.42
N GLY A 40 -17.98 7.13 0.69
CA GLY A 40 -17.37 6.96 2.00
C GLY A 40 -16.95 5.53 2.32
N ALA A 41 -17.10 4.56 1.40
CA ALA A 41 -16.60 3.21 1.65
C ALA A 41 -15.07 3.20 1.71
N THR A 42 -14.51 2.37 2.59
CA THR A 42 -13.06 2.26 2.79
C THR A 42 -12.56 0.85 2.54
N THR A 43 -11.51 0.72 1.73
CA THR A 43 -10.79 -0.53 1.49
C THR A 43 -9.36 -0.41 1.98
N ARG A 44 -8.91 -1.37 2.79
CA ARG A 44 -7.52 -1.47 3.27
C ARG A 44 -6.76 -2.52 2.48
N ILE A 45 -5.59 -2.16 1.98
CA ILE A 45 -4.74 -3.01 1.14
C ILE A 45 -3.38 -3.14 1.85
N PRO A 46 -3.06 -4.28 2.48
CA PRO A 46 -1.78 -4.47 3.15
C PRO A 46 -0.65 -4.62 2.12
N LEU A 47 0.45 -3.87 2.31
CA LEU A 47 1.60 -3.90 1.43
C LEU A 47 2.66 -4.90 1.91
N ARG A 48 3.36 -5.52 0.96
CA ARG A 48 4.46 -6.44 1.21
C ARG A 48 5.80 -5.72 1.13
N ALA A 49 6.68 -5.99 2.10
CA ALA A 49 8.05 -5.52 2.04
C ALA A 49 8.86 -6.39 1.06
N GLU A 50 9.29 -5.82 -0.06
CA GLU A 50 10.04 -6.53 -1.10
C GLU A 50 11.03 -5.59 -1.79
N HIS A 51 12.23 -6.06 -2.11
CA HIS A 51 13.29 -5.28 -2.77
C HIS A 51 13.61 -3.93 -2.10
N GLY A 52 13.46 -3.82 -0.78
CA GLY A 52 13.73 -2.58 -0.04
C GLY A 52 12.63 -1.52 -0.14
N ALA A 53 11.46 -1.87 -0.68
CA ALA A 53 10.28 -1.01 -0.78
C ALA A 53 9.01 -1.78 -0.35
N TRP A 54 7.86 -1.09 -0.40
CA TRP A 54 6.54 -1.64 -0.07
C TRP A 54 5.70 -1.73 -1.33
N TRP A 55 5.16 -2.92 -1.61
CA TRP A 55 4.45 -3.24 -2.84
C TRP A 55 3.02 -3.71 -2.56
N PRO A 56 2.06 -3.41 -3.44
CA PRO A 56 0.74 -4.03 -3.36
C PRO A 56 0.85 -5.56 -3.40
N PRO A 57 -0.07 -6.29 -2.75
CA PRO A 57 -0.09 -7.74 -2.84
C PRO A 57 -0.35 -8.14 -4.30
N HIS A 58 0.27 -9.23 -4.76
CA HIS A 58 -0.03 -9.73 -6.10
C HIS A 58 -1.53 -9.98 -6.25
N PRO A 59 -2.14 -9.58 -7.38
CA PRO A 59 -3.48 -10.04 -7.68
C PRO A 59 -3.44 -11.57 -7.63
N GLN A 60 -4.28 -12.18 -6.80
CA GLN A 60 -4.48 -13.61 -6.87
C GLN A 60 -5.06 -13.88 -8.26
N GLY A 61 -4.30 -14.62 -9.08
CA GLY A 61 -4.75 -15.07 -10.39
C GLY A 61 -5.90 -16.05 -10.29
#